data_AF-A0A957PXG2-F1
#
_entry.id   AF-A0A957PXG2-F1
#
_cell.length_a   1.000
_cell.length_b   1.000
_cell.length_c   1.000
_cell.angle_alpha   90.00
_cell.angle_beta   90.00
_cell.angle_gamma   90.00
#
_symmetry.space_group_name_H-M   'P 1'
#
loop_
_entity.id
_entity.type
_entity.pdbx_description
1 polymer ?
#
loop_
_entity_poly.entity_id
_entity_poly.type
_entity_poly.pdbx_seq_one_letter_code
_entity_poly.pdbx_strand_id
1 'polypeptide(L)'
;RYTYARALEGPWLLYDNVNDPYQLENLVDKPEYAALMRELDAILQRKLDALGDKFLPGLAYCEARGYPLDERETVIIPPSVLSKKA
;
A
#
# COMPACT_ATOMS: atom_id res chain seq x y z
N ARG A 1 -0.30 -17.78 1.98
CA ARG A 1 -0.65 -18.07 3.38
C ARG A 1 -1.05 -16.81 4.11
N TYR A 2 -0.20 -15.79 4.25
CA TYR A 2 -0.55 -14.55 4.95
C TYR A 2 -0.73 -13.36 4.00
N THR A 3 -1.55 -12.39 4.41
CA THR A 3 -1.58 -11.03 3.87
C THR A 3 -0.99 -10.10 4.91
N TYR A 4 -0.05 -9.23 4.51
CA TYR A 4 0.54 -8.22 5.38
C TYR A 4 0.54 -6.87 4.66
N ALA A 5 0.14 -5.82 5.37
CA ALA A 5 0.22 -4.45 4.90
C ALA A 5 0.82 -3.54 5.97
N ARG A 6 1.62 -2.57 5.52
CA ARG A 6 2.25 -1.54 6.33
C ARG A 6 1.79 -0.17 5.83
N ALA A 7 1.38 0.69 6.74
CA ALA A 7 1.17 2.11 6.52
C ALA A 7 2.47 2.89 6.78
N LEU A 8 2.48 4.21 6.55
CA LEU A 8 3.67 5.04 6.81
C LEU A 8 4.02 5.07 8.30
N GLU A 9 3.01 4.90 9.16
CA GLU A 9 3.12 4.89 10.61
C GLU A 9 3.63 3.55 11.16
N GLY A 10 3.60 2.49 10.34
CA GLY A 10 4.04 1.15 10.73
C GLY A 10 3.10 0.03 10.27
N PRO A 11 3.28 -1.19 10.81
CA PRO A 11 2.43 -2.33 10.51
C PRO A 11 0.94 -2.00 10.67
N TRP A 12 0.11 -2.42 9.71
CA TRP A 12 -1.31 -2.07 9.70
C TRP A 12 -2.22 -3.29 9.69
N LEU A 13 -1.96 -4.25 8.81
CA LEU A 13 -2.82 -5.44 8.65
C LEU A 13 -1.98 -6.70 8.62
N LEU A 14 -2.45 -7.73 9.31
CA LEU A 14 -1.94 -9.10 9.20
C LEU A 14 -3.12 -10.09 9.22
N TYR A 15 -3.25 -10.89 8.18
CA TYR A 15 -4.30 -11.91 8.05
C TYR A 15 -3.75 -13.28 7.69
N ASP A 16 -4.29 -14.33 8.29
CA ASP A 16 -4.05 -15.72 7.90
C ASP A 16 -5.08 -16.14 6.84
N ASN A 17 -4.73 -16.09 5.56
CA ASN A 17 -5.67 -16.39 4.47
C ASN A 17 -6.14 -17.85 4.43
N VAL A 18 -5.54 -18.76 5.21
CA VAL A 18 -5.99 -20.16 5.31
C VAL A 18 -7.07 -20.29 6.36
N ASN A 19 -6.85 -19.71 7.55
CA ASN A 19 -7.78 -19.81 8.68
C ASN A 19 -8.84 -18.69 8.68
N ASP A 20 -8.57 -17.59 7.98
CA ASP A 20 -9.43 -16.43 7.79
C ASP A 20 -9.49 -16.02 6.30
N PRO A 21 -10.20 -16.79 5.45
CA PRO A 21 -10.26 -16.53 4.01
C PRO A 21 -10.89 -15.19 3.63
N TYR A 22 -11.66 -14.60 4.54
CA TYR A 22 -12.37 -13.34 4.35
C TYR A 22 -11.69 -12.15 5.05
N GLN A 23 -10.54 -12.37 5.70
CA GLN A 23 -9.73 -11.33 6.34
C GLN A 23 -10.51 -10.50 7.36
N LEU A 24 -11.31 -11.17 8.19
CA LEU A 24 -12.15 -10.54 9.21
C LEU A 24 -11.39 -10.29 10.52
N GLU A 25 -10.35 -11.06 10.80
CA GLU A 25 -9.59 -10.98 12.06
C GLU A 25 -8.18 -10.42 11.82
N ASN A 26 -7.98 -9.14 12.10
CA ASN A 26 -6.65 -8.53 12.02
C ASN A 26 -5.77 -9.02 13.19
N LEU A 27 -4.65 -9.65 12.85
CA LEU A 27 -3.70 -10.25 13.79
C LEU A 27 -2.52 -9.32 14.11
N VAL A 28 -2.50 -8.09 13.60
CA VAL A 28 -1.32 -7.19 13.68
C VAL A 28 -0.90 -6.86 15.11
N ASP A 29 -1.86 -6.73 16.04
CA ASP A 29 -1.60 -6.36 17.43
C ASP A 29 -1.36 -7.58 18.34
N LYS A 30 -1.41 -8.79 17.79
CA LYS A 30 -1.26 -10.02 18.57
C LYS A 30 0.24 -10.36 18.75
N PRO A 31 0.77 -10.32 19.98
CA PRO A 31 2.22 -10.44 20.24
C PRO A 31 2.80 -11.78 19.77
N GLU A 32 2.02 -12.85 19.75
CA GLU A 32 2.42 -14.16 19.25
C GLU A 32 2.76 -14.17 17.75
N TYR A 33 2.28 -13.17 16.99
CA TYR A 33 2.60 -12.99 15.56
C TYR A 33 3.75 -12.01 15.31
N ALA A 34 4.36 -11.42 16.35
CA ALA A 34 5.41 -10.40 16.19
C ALA A 34 6.64 -10.90 15.43
N ALA A 35 7.00 -12.18 15.56
CA ALA A 35 8.10 -12.76 14.80
C ALA A 35 7.76 -12.88 13.30
N LEU A 36 6.55 -13.35 12.98
CA LEU A 36 6.06 -13.44 11.61
C LEU A 36 5.96 -12.05 10.97
N MET A 37 5.45 -11.07 11.71
CA MET A 37 5.34 -9.69 11.23
C MET A 37 6.71 -9.12 10.86
N ARG A 38 7.75 -9.32 11.68
CA ARG A 38 9.13 -8.89 11.34
C ARG A 38 9.67 -9.57 10.08
N GLU A 39 9.34 -10.84 9.86
CA GLU A 39 9.74 -11.55 8.64
C GLU A 39 9.07 -10.97 7.39
N LEU A 40 7.74 -10.77 7.46
CA LEU A 40 6.95 -10.20 6.36
C LEU A 40 7.35 -8.74 6.08
N ASP A 41 7.66 -7.97 7.12
CA ASP A 41 8.16 -6.61 7.00
C ASP A 41 9.53 -6.55 6.31
N ALA A 42 10.43 -7.48 6.65
CA ALA A 42 11.70 -7.61 5.96
C ALA A 42 11.53 -8.03 4.48
N ILE A 43 10.54 -8.87 4.16
CA ILE A 43 10.20 -9.21 2.77
C ILE A 43 9.67 -7.98 2.03
N LEU A 44 8.79 -7.20 2.65
CA LEU A 44 8.26 -5.96 2.09
C LEU A 44 9.38 -4.96 1.82
N GLN A 45 10.28 -4.75 2.79
CA GLN A 45 11.40 -3.83 2.64
C GLN A 45 12.29 -4.23 1.47
N ARG A 46 12.65 -5.52 1.33
CA ARG A 46 13.44 -6.00 0.19
C ARG A 46 12.78 -5.71 -1.16
N LYS A 47 11.44 -5.78 -1.23
CA LYS A 47 10.71 -5.47 -2.47
C LYS A 47 10.74 -3.97 -2.78
N LEU A 48 10.56 -3.13 -1.76
CA LEU A 48 10.69 -1.67 -1.89
C LEU A 48 12.09 -1.29 -2.37
N ASP A 49 13.13 -1.84 -1.73
CA ASP A 49 14.53 -1.59 -2.09
C ASP A 49 14.82 -2.02 -3.55
N ALA A 50 14.31 -3.18 -3.98
CA ALA A 50 14.47 -3.67 -5.35
C ALA A 50 13.78 -2.77 -6.40
N LEU A 51 12.72 -2.07 -6.01
CA LEU A 51 12.03 -1.09 -6.87
C LEU A 51 12.65 0.32 -6.77
N GLY A 52 13.61 0.53 -5.87
CA GLY A 52 14.08 1.87 -5.52
C GLY A 52 12.99 2.74 -4.88
N ASP A 53 11.97 2.10 -4.30
CA ASP A 53 10.82 2.77 -3.69
C ASP A 53 11.15 3.11 -2.24
N LYS A 54 11.21 4.42 -1.94
CA LYS A 54 11.49 4.94 -0.59
C LYS A 54 10.27 4.89 0.33
N PHE A 55 9.13 4.43 -0.17
CA PHE A 55 7.86 4.38 0.53
C PHE A 55 7.44 5.73 1.11
N LEU A 56 7.55 6.79 0.30
CA LEU A 56 7.20 8.16 0.67
C LEU A 56 5.68 8.38 0.69
N PRO A 57 5.18 9.45 1.34
CA PRO A 57 3.80 9.89 1.17
C PRO A 57 3.44 10.08 -0.30
N GLY A 58 2.19 9.77 -0.66
CA GLY A 58 1.71 9.82 -2.05
C GLY A 58 1.94 11.17 -2.74
N LEU A 59 1.80 12.27 -1.99
CA LEU A 59 2.07 13.63 -2.47
C LEU A 59 3.50 13.84 -2.97
N ALA A 60 4.49 13.27 -2.28
CA ALA A 60 5.89 13.36 -2.70
C ALA A 60 6.10 12.71 -4.07
N TYR A 61 5.39 11.63 -4.36
CA TYR A 61 5.43 11.00 -5.69
C TYR A 61 4.67 11.80 -6.75
N CYS A 62 3.60 12.50 -6.36
CA CYS A 62 2.88 13.40 -7.26
C CYS A 62 3.75 14.58 -7.68
N GLU A 63 4.40 15.22 -6.70
CA GLU A 63 5.33 16.32 -6.93
C GLU A 63 6.53 15.89 -7.78
N ALA A 64 7.20 14.78 -7.42
CA ALA A 64 8.36 14.29 -8.15
C ALA A 64 8.07 13.91 -9.62
N ARG A 65 6.81 13.59 -9.95
CA ARG A 65 6.37 13.25 -11.32
C ARG A 65 5.65 14.40 -12.04
N GLY A 66 5.42 15.53 -11.36
CA GLY A 66 4.71 16.68 -11.91
C GLY A 66 3.24 16.41 -12.21
N TYR A 67 2.57 15.54 -11.43
CA TYR A 67 1.13 15.33 -11.60
C TYR A 67 0.35 16.57 -11.13
N PRO A 68 -0.61 17.07 -11.93
CA PRO A 68 -1.43 18.21 -11.53
C PRO A 68 -2.40 17.79 -10.43
N LEU A 69 -2.39 18.53 -9.33
CA LEU A 69 -3.28 18.34 -8.18
C LEU A 69 -4.30 19.47 -8.10
N ASP A 70 -5.51 19.15 -7.65
CA ASP A 70 -6.50 20.16 -7.28
C ASP A 70 -6.28 20.68 -5.84
N GLU A 71 -7.14 21.59 -5.39
CA GLU A 71 -7.11 22.17 -4.04
C GLU A 71 -7.27 21.13 -2.91
N ARG A 72 -7.67 19.88 -3.25
CA ARG A 72 -7.85 18.76 -2.33
C ARG A 72 -6.76 17.72 -2.48
N GLU A 73 -5.63 18.09 -3.09
CA GLU A 73 -4.48 17.20 -3.27
C GLU A 73 -4.80 15.94 -4.11
N THR A 74 -5.84 16.02 -4.95
CA THR A 74 -6.28 14.92 -5.80
C THR A 74 -5.75 15.11 -7.23
N VAL A 75 -5.23 14.04 -7.84
CA VAL A 75 -4.76 14.06 -9.23
C VAL A 75 -5.93 14.40 -10.16
N ILE A 76 -5.76 15.46 -10.94
CA ILE A 76 -6.76 15.88 -11.91
C ILE A 76 -6.77 14.88 -13.07
N ILE A 77 -7.84 14.11 -13.18
CA ILE A 77 -8.09 13.23 -14.32
C ILE A 77 -8.91 14.02 -15.34
N PRO A 78 -8.33 14.39 -16.50
CA PRO A 78 -9.12 15.04 -17.53
C PRO A 78 -10.21 14.09 -18.03
N PRO A 79 -11.41 14.61 -18.39
CA PRO A 79 -12.46 13.78 -18.97
C PRO A 79 -11.92 13.02 -20.18
N SER A 80 -12.17 11.71 -20.21
CA SER A 80 -11.72 10.85 -21.29
C SER A 80 -12.29 11.33 -22.62
N VAL A 81 -11.42 11.62 -23.58
CA VAL A 81 -11.79 11.85 -24.98
C VAL A 81 -12.05 10.50 -25.65
N LEU A 82 -13.04 9.75 -25.16
CA LEU A 82 -13.60 8.66 -25.96
C LEU A 82 -14.27 9.32 -27.16
N SER A 83 -13.57 9.28 -28.30
CA SER A 83 -14.11 9.72 -29.58
C SER A 83 -15.39 8.92 -29.83
N LYS A 84 -16.54 9.58 -29.70
CA LYS A 84 -17.81 9.08 -30.22
C LYS A 84 -17.70 9.07 -31.74
N LYS A 85 -17.06 8.03 -32.31
CA LYS A 85 -17.28 7.68 -33.71
C LYS A 85 -18.71 7.14 -33.79
N ALA A 86 -19.62 8.00 -34.23
CA ALA A 86 -20.93 7.63 -34.73
C ALA A 86 -20.79 7.03 -36.14
#